data_AF-Q3LHK8-F1
#
_entry.id   AF-Q3LHK8-F1
#
_cell.length_a   1.000
_cell.length_b   1.000
_cell.length_c   1.000
_cell.angle_alpha   90.00
_cell.angle_beta   90.00
_cell.angle_gamma   90.00
#
_symmetry.space_group_name_H-M   'P 1'
#
loop_
_entity.id
_entity.type
_entity.pdbx_description
1 polymer ?
#
loop_
_entity_poly.entity_id
_entity_poly.type
_entity_poly.pdbx_seq_one_letter_code
_entity_poly.pdbx_strand_id
1 'polypeptide(L)' 'LRCQCISTHSKFIHPKSIQDVKLTQSGPHCKNVEIIATLKDNREVCLDPTAPWV' A
#
# COMPACT_ATOMS: atom_id res chain seq x y z
N LEU A 1 18.41 -3.88 1.48
CA LEU A 1 17.04 -3.89 0.94
C LEU A 1 16.08 -3.99 2.11
N ARG A 2 15.42 -2.88 2.48
CA ARG A 2 14.45 -2.82 3.58
C ARG A 2 13.20 -2.17 3.02
N CYS A 3 12.22 -3.00 2.71
CA CYS A 3 10.88 -2.56 2.31
C CYS A 3 10.14 -2.03 3.55
N GLN A 4 9.25 -1.06 3.36
CA GLN A 4 8.38 -0.54 4.43
C GLN A 4 7.28 -1.56 4.75
N CYS A 5 6.76 -2.22 3.72
CA CYS A 5 5.71 -3.22 3.79
C CYS A 5 6.29 -4.61 4.05
N ILE A 6 5.89 -5.20 5.18
CA ILE A 6 6.20 -6.60 5.53
C ILE A 6 5.11 -7.54 4.98
N SER A 7 3.87 -7.05 4.91
CA SER A 7 2.71 -7.77 4.38
C SER A 7 1.82 -6.82 3.57
N THR A 8 1.14 -7.36 2.56
CA THR A 8 0.18 -6.62 1.74
C THR A 8 -1.25 -7.02 2.06
N HIS A 9 -2.18 -6.12 1.77
CA HIS A 9 -3.61 -6.28 1.93
C HIS A 9 -4.28 -6.31 0.56
N SER A 10 -4.96 -7.42 0.27
CA SER A 10 -5.63 -7.66 -1.01
C SER A 10 -7.15 -7.61 -0.92
N LYS A 11 -7.75 -7.48 0.27
CA LYS A 11 -9.20 -7.35 0.42
C LYS A 11 -9.65 -5.94 0.10
N PHE A 12 -10.77 -5.82 -0.61
CA PHE A 12 -11.32 -4.53 -1.03
C PHE A 12 -11.48 -3.55 0.13
N ILE A 13 -10.89 -2.35 -0.03
CA ILE A 13 -11.10 -1.20 0.84
C ILE A 13 -11.91 -0.17 0.07
N HIS A 14 -13.05 0.25 0.63
CA HIS A 14 -13.88 1.25 -0.01
C HIS A 14 -13.11 2.59 -0.12
N PRO A 15 -12.99 3.22 -1.32
CA PRO A 15 -12.18 4.43 -1.50
C PRO A 15 -12.54 5.59 -0.55
N LYS A 16 -13.82 5.72 -0.17
CA LYS A 16 -14.27 6.69 0.87
C LYS A 16 -13.58 6.55 2.23
N SER A 17 -13.02 5.39 2.56
CA SER A 17 -12.28 5.15 3.80
C SER A 17 -10.80 5.49 3.68
N ILE A 18 -10.28 5.66 2.47
CA ILE A 18 -8.90 6.05 2.19
C ILE A 18 -8.81 7.59 2.26
N GLN A 19 -7.82 8.07 2.98
CA GLN A 19 -7.48 9.49 3.12
C GLN A 19 -6.34 9.88 2.18
N ASP A 20 -5.30 9.04 2.09
CA ASP A 20 -4.13 9.29 1.25
C ASP A 20 -3.56 7.98 0.70
N VAL A 21 -2.81 8.05 -0.41
CA VAL A 21 -2.14 6.90 -1.01
C VAL A 21 -0.72 7.29 -1.44
N LYS A 22 0.27 6.58 -0.92
CA LYS A 22 1.68 6.73 -1.27
C LYS A 22 2.15 5.54 -2.09
N LEU A 23 2.57 5.81 -3.32
CA LEU A 23 3.24 4.83 -4.18
C LEU A 23 4.76 4.96 -4.04
N THR A 24 5.42 3.87 -3.67
CA THR A 24 6.89 3.76 -3.67
C THR A 24 7.29 2.79 -4.77
N GLN A 25 7.99 3.29 -5.79
CA GLN A 25 8.49 2.46 -6.88
C GLN A 25 9.62 1.55 -6.42
N SER A 26 9.83 0.45 -7.14
CA SER A 26 10.99 -0.41 -6.93
C SER A 26 12.30 0.36 -7.13
N GLY A 27 13.26 0.17 -6.25
CA GLY A 27 14.56 0.82 -6.32
C GLY A 27 15.64 0.08 -5.51
N PRO A 28 16.82 0.71 -5.32
CA PRO A 28 17.95 0.11 -4.58
C PRO A 28 17.59 -0.28 -3.14
N HIS A 29 16.61 0.40 -2.55
CA HIS A 29 16.17 0.20 -1.17
C HIS A 29 15.11 -0.90 -1.02
N CYS A 30 14.25 -1.12 -2.01
CA CYS A 30 13.26 -2.20 -2.05
C CYS A 30 12.97 -2.60 -3.51
N LYS A 31 13.05 -3.88 -3.86
CA LYS A 31 12.77 -4.36 -5.23
C LYS A 31 11.29 -4.41 -5.56
N ASN A 32 10.43 -4.34 -4.55
CA ASN A 32 8.98 -4.40 -4.71
C ASN A 32 8.42 -3.00 -4.90
N VAL A 33 7.34 -2.90 -5.67
CA VAL A 33 6.48 -1.71 -5.65
C VAL A 33 5.64 -1.78 -4.36
N GLU A 34 5.62 -0.69 -3.60
CA GLU A 34 4.83 -0.59 -2.38
C GLU A 34 3.73 0.46 -2.57
N ILE A 35 2.49 0.09 -2.29
CA ILE A 35 1.36 1.02 -2.26
C ILE A 35 0.93 1.10 -0.80
N ILE A 36 1.04 2.26 -0.18
CA ILE A 36 0.67 2.46 1.23
C ILE A 36 -0.53 3.39 1.25
N ALA A 37 -1.69 2.88 1.67
CA ALA A 37 -2.89 3.67 1.85
C ALA A 37 -3.04 4.08 3.32
N THR A 38 -3.22 5.36 3.56
CA THR A 38 -3.59 5.91 4.86
C THR A 38 -5.11 5.99 4.92
N LEU A 39 -5.72 5.31 5.87
CA LEU A 39 -7.16 5.34 6.10
C LEU A 39 -7.55 6.57 6.94
N LYS A 40 -8.82 6.95 6.88
CA LYS A 40 -9.37 8.08 7.68
C LYS A 40 -9.26 7.90 9.18
N ASP A 41 -9.06 6.68 9.65
CA ASP A 41 -8.79 6.36 11.06
C ASP A 41 -7.29 6.40 11.40
N ASN A 42 -6.47 6.97 10.51
CA ASN A 42 -5.00 7.08 10.58
C ASN A 42 -4.25 5.74 10.55
N ARG A 43 -4.91 4.63 10.20
CA ARG A 43 -4.20 3.36 9.96
C ARG A 43 -3.54 3.39 8.59
N GLU A 44 -2.29 2.98 8.54
CA GLU A 44 -1.57 2.72 7.29
C GLU A 44 -1.72 1.25 6.91
N VAL A 45 -2.05 1.00 5.65
CA VAL A 45 -2.21 -0.35 5.10
C VAL A 45 -1.45 -0.44 3.79
N CYS A 46 -0.52 -1.39 3.71
CA CYS A 46 0.12 -1.74 2.46
C CYS A 46 -0.85 -2.51 1.56
N LEU A 47 -1.14 -2.01 0.36
CA LEU A 47 -2.02 -2.64 -0.62
C LEU A 47 -1.22 -3.57 -1.54
N ASP A 48 -1.85 -4.66 -1.96
CA ASP A 48 -1.27 -5.58 -2.94
C ASP A 48 -1.43 -5.01 -4.37
N PRO A 49 -0.33 -4.65 -5.06
CA PRO A 49 -0.40 -4.07 -6.41
C PRO A 49 -0.92 -5.04 -7.47
N THR A 50 -1.08 -6.32 -7.15
CA THR A 50 -1.63 -7.32 -8.06
C THR A 50 -3.14 -7.54 -7.90
N ALA A 51 -3.75 -6.97 -6.84
CA ALA A 51 -5.18 -7.09 -6.62
C ALA A 51 -5.95 -6.19 -7.61
N PRO A 52 -6.98 -6.68 -8.33
CA PRO A 52 -7.62 -5.92 -9.41
C PRO A 52 -8.30 -4.59 -9.04
N TRP A 53 -8.52 -4.35 -7.75
CA TRP A 53 -9.18 -3.15 -7.24
C TRP A 53 -8.19 -2.09 -6.74
N VAL A 54 -6.92 -2.46 -6.58
CA VAL A 54 -5.80 -1.58 -6.17
C VAL A 54 -5.25 -0.88 -7.40
#